data_AF-A0A7W5SD90-F1
#
_entry.id   AF-A0A7W5SD90-F1
#
_cell.length_a   1.000
_cell.length_b   1.000
_cell.length_c   1.000
_cell.angle_alpha   90.00
_cell.angle_beta   90.00
_cell.angle_gamma   90.00
#
_symmetry.space_group_name_H-M   'P 1'
#
loop_
_entity.id
_entity.type
_entity.pdbx_description
1 polymer ?
#
loop_
_entity_poly.entity_id
_entity_poly.type
_entity_poly.pdbx_seq_one_letter_code
_entity_poly.pdbx_strand_id
1 'polypeptide(L)' 'MLKVDKPSNRTTLRCDSCQTTFARDDEPFDIAATIQSAKAVRWSIERHAGAWQHFCPACAKSRTRGKLL' A
#
# COMPACT_ATOMS: atom_id res chain seq x y z
N MET A 1 -5.07 4.16 0.27
CA MET A 1 -6.12 3.71 -0.68
C MET A 1 -5.48 3.11 -1.92
N LEU A 2 -5.84 1.87 -2.31
CA LEU A 2 -5.38 1.27 -3.58
C LEU A 2 -6.14 1.94 -4.73
N LYS A 3 -5.43 2.58 -5.65
CA LYS A 3 -6.02 3.16 -6.86
C LYS A 3 -5.56 2.33 -8.06
N VAL A 4 -6.50 1.60 -8.64
CA VAL A 4 -6.29 0.92 -9.93
C VAL A 4 -6.64 1.94 -11.01
N ASP A 5 -5.64 2.44 -11.71
CA ASP A 5 -5.87 3.29 -12.88
C ASP A 5 -6.16 2.38 -14.08
N LYS A 6 -7.44 2.21 -14.39
CA LYS A 6 -7.91 1.38 -15.51
C LYS A 6 -7.38 1.82 -16.89
N PRO A 7 -7.25 3.11 -17.24
CA PRO A 7 -6.77 3.49 -18.57
C PRO A 7 -5.26 3.28 -18.75
N SER A 8 -4.46 3.42 -17.70
CA SER A 8 -3.00 3.18 -17.76
C SER A 8 -2.61 1.75 -17.40
N ASN A 9 -3.59 0.89 -17.11
CA ASN A 9 -3.45 -0.45 -16.54
C ASN A 9 -2.58 -0.54 -15.28
N ARG A 10 -2.22 0.59 -14.66
CA ARG A 10 -1.27 0.65 -13.53
C ARG A 10 -1.99 0.49 -12.19
N THR A 11 -1.58 -0.50 -11.42
CA THR A 11 -1.99 -0.60 -10.02
C THR A 11 -1.04 0.22 -9.16
N THR A 12 -1.54 1.34 -8.63
CA THR A 12 -0.76 2.19 -7.73
C THR A 12 -1.32 2.13 -6.32
N LEU A 13 -0.43 1.91 -5.36
CA LEU A 13 -0.76 1.80 -3.95
C LEU A 13 -0.27 3.07 -3.25
N ARG A 14 -1.20 3.88 -2.76
CA ARG A 14 -0.90 5.17 -2.13
C ARG A 14 -1.03 5.05 -0.62
N CYS A 15 0.01 5.52 0.07
CA CYS A 15 0.04 5.62 1.52
C CYS A 15 -0.98 6.65 2.01
N ASP A 16 -1.82 6.24 2.96
CA ASP A 16 -2.89 7.08 3.53
C ASP A 16 -2.35 8.18 4.46
N SER A 17 -1.10 8.09 4.92
CA SER A 17 -0.47 9.10 5.81
C SER A 17 0.35 10.16 5.05
N CYS A 18 1.44 9.76 4.37
CA CYS A 18 2.37 10.69 3.71
C CYS A 18 2.16 10.82 2.19
N GLN A 19 1.11 10.21 1.64
CA GLN A 19 0.79 10.23 0.21
C GLN A 19 1.83 9.59 -0.74
N THR A 20 2.89 8.95 -0.20
CA THR A 20 3.85 8.16 -1.00
C THR A 20 3.12 7.11 -1.83
N THR A 21 3.55 6.93 -3.08
CA THR A 21 2.98 5.95 -4.01
C THR A 21 3.97 4.83 -4.29
N PHE A 22 3.45 3.61 -4.36
CA PHE A 22 4.13 2.44 -4.88
C PHE A 22 3.44 2.03 -6.17
N ALA A 23 4.19 1.97 -7.27
CA ALA A 23 3.70 1.53 -8.56
C ALA A 23 4.53 0.32 -9.00
N ARG A 24 3.89 -0.63 -9.67
CA ARG A 24 4.59 -1.63 -10.49
C ARG A 24 4.35 -1.31 -11.95
N ASP A 25 5.41 -1.43 -12.73
CA ASP A 25 5.39 -1.28 -14.20
C ASP A 25 5.39 -2.65 -14.91
N ASP A 26 5.36 -3.76 -14.16
CA ASP A 26 5.43 -5.12 -14.70
C ASP A 26 4.05 -5.68 -15.09
N GLU A 27 3.94 -6.23 -16.30
CA GLU A 27 2.79 -7.03 -16.76
C GLU A 27 2.96 -8.52 -16.43
N PRO A 28 1.88 -9.26 -16.10
CA PRO A 28 0.48 -8.82 -16.02
C PRO A 28 0.13 -8.10 -14.71
N PHE A 29 -0.81 -7.16 -14.80
CA PHE A 29 -1.25 -6.33 -13.69
C PHE A 29 -2.17 -7.10 -12.73
N ASP A 30 -1.57 -7.76 -11.75
CA ASP A 30 -2.28 -8.51 -10.73
C ASP A 30 -2.26 -7.74 -9.38
N ILE A 31 -3.45 -7.54 -8.80
CA ILE A 31 -3.61 -6.84 -7.50
C ILE A 31 -2.94 -7.65 -6.39
N ALA A 32 -3.07 -8.97 -6.37
CA ALA A 32 -2.43 -9.83 -5.38
C ALA A 32 -0.91 -9.78 -5.55
N ALA A 33 -0.38 -9.80 -6.77
CA ALA A 33 1.05 -9.63 -7.02
C ALA A 33 1.55 -8.25 -6.56
N THR A 34 0.79 -7.19 -6.80
CA THR A 34 1.13 -5.83 -6.35
C THR A 34 1.15 -5.75 -4.82
N ILE A 35 0.16 -6.35 -4.15
CA ILE A 35 0.11 -6.45 -2.68
C ILE A 35 1.30 -7.26 -2.16
N GLN A 36 1.65 -8.39 -2.78
CA GLN A 36 2.82 -9.19 -2.40
C GLN A 36 4.12 -8.40 -2.53
N SER A 37 4.32 -7.67 -3.64
CA SER A 37 5.51 -6.82 -3.82
C SER A 37 5.54 -5.67 -2.81
N ALA A 38 4.40 -5.02 -2.56
CA ALA A 38 4.31 -3.98 -1.54
C ALA A 38 4.67 -4.54 -0.15
N LYS A 39 4.20 -5.75 0.20
CA LYS A 39 4.61 -6.44 1.44
C LYS A 39 6.11 -6.77 1.45
N ALA A 40 6.70 -7.17 0.32
CA ALA A 40 8.14 -7.44 0.21
C ALA A 40 8.98 -6.18 0.50
N VAL A 41 8.52 -5.00 0.07
CA VAL A 41 9.11 -3.70 0.43
C VAL A 41 8.56 -3.10 1.74
N ARG A 42 8.00 -3.96 2.62
CA ARG A 42 7.54 -3.64 3.98
C ARG A 42 6.42 -2.60 4.07
N TRP A 43 5.53 -2.54 3.10
CA TRP A 43 4.29 -1.79 3.26
C TRP A 43 3.33 -2.50 4.22
N SER A 44 2.64 -1.71 5.06
CA SER A 44 1.53 -2.21 5.87
C SER A 44 0.23 -2.08 5.08
N ILE A 45 -0.48 -3.19 4.91
CA ILE A 45 -1.78 -3.24 4.26
C ILE A 45 -2.70 -3.97 5.23
N GLU A 46 -3.59 -3.22 5.85
CA GLU A 46 -4.42 -3.68 6.95
C GLU A 46 -5.85 -3.20 6.80
N ARG A 47 -6.81 -3.95 7.33
CA ARG A 47 -8.22 -3.58 7.31
C ARG A 47 -8.61 -3.07 8.69
N HIS A 48 -9.00 -1.80 8.78
CA HIS A 48 -9.42 -1.15 10.01
C HIS A 48 -10.83 -0.58 9.86
N ALA A 49 -11.73 -0.91 10.79
CA ALA A 49 -13.14 -0.48 10.77
C ALA A 49 -13.84 -0.71 9.41
N GLY A 50 -13.56 -1.83 8.75
CA GLY A 50 -14.15 -2.17 7.44
C GLY A 50 -13.44 -1.56 6.22
N ALA A 51 -12.57 -0.57 6.40
CA ALA A 51 -11.81 0.08 5.33
C ALA A 51 -10.38 -0.46 5.21
N TRP A 52 -9.88 -0.57 3.97
CA TRP A 52 -8.48 -0.91 3.71
C TRP A 52 -7.58 0.30 3.87
N GLN A 53 -6.64 0.22 4.80
CA GLN A 53 -5.62 1.23 5.04
C GLN A 53 -4.26 0.72 4.54
N HIS A 54 -3.50 1.63 3.93
CA HIS A 54 -2.23 1.34 3.30
C HIS A 54 -1.17 2.32 3.81
N PHE A 55 -0.06 1.81 4.32
CA PHE A 55 1.03 2.63 4.84
C PHE A 55 2.37 2.22 4.25
N CYS A 56 3.16 3.22 3.86
CA CYS A 56 4.54 3.01 3.46
C CYS A 56 5.38 2.54 4.66
N PRO A 57 6.56 1.93 4.45
CA PRO A 57 7.40 1.41 5.53
C PRO A 57 7.77 2.46 6.59
N ALA A 58 7.94 3.73 6.18
CA ALA A 58 8.23 4.82 7.11
C ALA A 58 7.04 5.12 8.03
N CYS A 59 5.85 5.33 7.46
CA CYS A 59 4.62 5.59 8.23
C CYS A 59 4.17 4.38 9.06
N ALA A 60 4.33 3.17 8.52
CA ALA A 60 4.03 1.92 9.22
C ALA A 60 4.89 1.80 10.49
N LYS A 61 6.20 2.02 10.37
CA LYS A 61 7.14 1.99 11.51
C LYS A 61 6.79 3.03 12.58
N SER A 62 6.41 4.24 12.18
CA SER A 62 5.96 5.28 13.12
C SER A 62 4.68 4.89 13.84
N ARG A 63 3.72 4.26 13.15
CA ARG A 63 2.47 3.75 13.77
C ARG A 63 2.72 2.63 14.76
N THR A 64 3.61 1.68 14.46
CA THR A 64 3.93 0.59 15.40
C THR A 64 4.59 1.13 16.67
N ARG A 65 5.41 2.18 16.56
CA ARG A 65 6.00 2.85 17.74
C ARG A 65 4.99 3.65 18.56
N GLY A 66 3.96 4.21 17.93
CA GLY A 66 2.87 4.92 18.62
C GLY A 66 1.89 4.02 19.36
N LYS A 67 1.98 2.69 19.20
CA LYS A 67 1.13 1.70 19.88
C LYS A 67 1.81 1.13 21.13
N LEU A 68 2.35 2.03 21.95
CA LEU A 68 2.79 1.79 23.33
C LEU A 68 1.95 2.70 24.21
N LEU A 69 0.68 2.34 24.45
CA LEU A 69 -0.16 2.81 25.56
C LEU A 69 -1.29 1.80 25.75
#